data_AF-A0A851B8W2-F1
#
_entry.id   AF-A0A851B8W2-F1
#
_cell.length_a   1.000
_cell.length_b   1.000
_cell.length_c   1.000
_cell.angle_alpha   90.00
_cell.angle_beta   90.00
_cell.angle_gamma   90.00
#
_symmetry.space_group_name_H-M   'P 1'
#
loop_
_entity.id
_entity.type
_entity.pdbx_description
1 polymer ?
#
loop_
_entity_poly.entity_id
_entity_poly.type
_entity_poly.pdbx_seq_one_letter_code
_entity_poly.pdbx_strand_id
1 'polypeptide(L)'
;KFYITRLLRIKKVRDEDMHHNFTCLLQADESTQIKIVKLKKGKTQDLPVHIFTTGMVLALLFPFVAVAVVFVFVMFRVDFVLFYRNICRRDDTA
;
A
#
# COMPACT_ATOMS: atom_id res chain seq x y z
N LYS A 1 -47.43 14.29 -16.60
CA LYS A 1 -46.57 13.45 -15.74
C LYS A 1 -46.14 14.29 -14.54
N PHE A 2 -46.45 13.85 -13.32
CA PHE A 2 -45.99 14.50 -12.10
C PHE A 2 -44.64 13.91 -11.69
N TYR A 3 -43.68 14.77 -11.37
CA TYR A 3 -42.35 14.37 -10.89
C TYR A 3 -42.19 14.88 -9.46
N ILE A 4 -41.98 13.97 -8.52
CA ILE A 4 -41.73 14.29 -7.11
C ILE A 4 -40.27 13.98 -6.84
N THR A 5 -39.53 14.95 -6.30
CA THR A 5 -38.11 14.78 -5.96
C THR A 5 -37.89 15.15 -4.50
N ARG A 6 -37.19 14.29 -3.76
CA ARG A 6 -36.78 14.53 -2.37
C ARG A 6 -35.27 14.33 -2.27
N LEU A 7 -34.57 15.34 -1.79
CA LEU A 7 -33.11 15.33 -1.69
C LEU A 7 -32.67 15.12 -0.24
N LEU A 8 -31.84 14.11 0.00
CA LEU A 8 -31.15 13.93 1.28
C LEU A 8 -29.73 14.50 1.18
N ARG A 9 -29.42 15.54 1.97
CA ARG A 9 -28.10 16.17 2.00
C ARG A 9 -27.41 15.93 3.34
N ILE A 10 -26.33 15.17 3.33
CA ILE A 10 -25.50 14.88 4.50
C ILE A 10 -24.34 15.88 4.51
N LYS A 11 -24.29 16.78 5.50
CA LYS A 11 -23.26 17.85 5.58
C LYS A 11 -21.88 17.32 5.98
N LYS A 12 -21.84 16.40 6.94
CA LYS A 12 -20.63 15.73 7.43
C LYS A 12 -20.96 14.27 7.63
N VAL A 13 -20.26 13.41 6.91
CA VAL A 13 -20.45 11.96 6.98
C VAL A 13 -19.65 11.43 8.16
N ARG A 14 -20.30 10.67 9.05
CA ARG A 14 -19.67 9.98 10.19
C ARG A 14 -19.53 8.48 9.88
N ASP A 15 -18.73 7.77 10.67
CA ASP A 15 -18.58 6.32 10.51
C ASP A 15 -19.90 5.58 10.74
N GLU A 16 -20.76 6.05 11.63
CA GLU A 16 -22.13 5.53 11.81
C GLU A 16 -22.93 5.56 10.50
N ASP A 17 -22.83 6.66 9.75
CA ASP A 17 -23.54 6.86 8.48
C ASP A 17 -23.05 5.91 7.37
N MET A 18 -21.81 5.41 7.48
CA MET A 18 -21.25 4.40 6.55
C MET A 18 -21.83 3.00 6.77
N HIS A 19 -22.30 2.70 7.97
CA HIS A 19 -22.91 1.41 8.32
C HIS A 19 -24.44 1.42 8.13
N HIS A 20 -25.01 2.59 7.84
CA HIS A 20 -26.44 2.75 7.61
C HIS A 20 -26.83 2.61 6.14
N ASN A 21 -28.04 2.08 5.92
CA ASN A 21 -28.65 1.97 4.61
C ASN A 21 -29.58 3.17 4.39
N PHE A 22 -29.38 3.92 3.30
CA PHE A 22 -30.25 5.03 2.94
C PHE A 22 -31.34 4.56 1.98
N THR A 23 -32.58 4.58 2.44
CA THR A 23 -33.72 4.10 1.65
C THR A 23 -34.53 5.26 1.10
N CYS A 24 -34.70 5.31 -0.22
CA CYS A 24 -35.64 6.19 -0.90
C CYS A 24 -36.92 5.40 -1.19
N LEU A 25 -38.05 5.94 -0.76
CA LEU A 25 -39.38 5.34 -0.91
C LEU A 25 -40.23 6.27 -1.78
N LEU A 26 -40.79 5.73 -2.86
CA LEU A 26 -41.79 6.41 -3.69
C LEU A 26 -43.07 5.59 -3.65
N GLN A 27 -44.10 6.14 -3.02
CA GLN A 27 -45.41 5.53 -2.93
C GLN A 27 -46.31 6.12 -4.03
N ALA A 28 -46.77 5.27 -4.94
CA ALA A 28 -47.82 5.59 -5.90
C ALA A 28 -49.05 4.70 -5.62
N ASP A 29 -50.22 5.10 -6.10
CA ASP A 29 -51.52 4.48 -5.82
C ASP A 29 -51.52 2.95 -6.01
N GLU A 30 -50.78 2.46 -7.01
CA GLU A 30 -50.73 1.03 -7.37
C GLU A 30 -49.40 0.34 -7.04
N SER A 31 -48.34 1.09 -6.71
CA SER A 31 -47.03 0.47 -6.44
C SER A 31 -46.13 1.31 -5.53
N THR A 32 -45.41 0.62 -4.65
CA THR A 32 -44.35 1.21 -3.83
C THR A 32 -43.00 0.85 -4.44
N GLN A 33 -42.23 1.87 -4.84
CA GLN A 33 -40.85 1.67 -5.29
C GLN A 33 -39.88 2.01 -4.17
N ILE A 34 -39.00 1.07 -3.88
CA ILE A 34 -38.00 1.17 -2.82
C ILE A 34 -36.62 1.10 -3.45
N LYS A 35 -35.75 2.08 -3.17
CA LYS A 35 -34.36 2.08 -3.61
C LYS A 35 -33.44 2.31 -2.43
N ILE A 36 -32.59 1.32 -2.14
CA ILE A 36 -31.62 1.36 -1.06
C ILE A 36 -30.26 1.73 -1.63
N VAL A 37 -29.62 2.72 -1.03
CA VAL A 37 -28.27 3.19 -1.37
C VAL A 37 -27.40 3.06 -0.13
N LYS A 38 -26.21 2.48 -0.28
CA LYS A 38 -25.21 2.40 0.79
C LYS A 38 -24.07 3.35 0.48
N LEU A 39 -23.66 4.12 1.47
CA LEU A 39 -22.43 4.88 1.36
C LEU A 39 -21.26 3.90 1.45
N LYS A 40 -20.29 4.06 0.55
CA LYS A 40 -19.00 3.39 0.66
C LYS A 40 -17.94 4.47 0.80
N LYS A 41 -17.03 4.28 1.75
CA LYS A 41 -15.81 5.08 1.82
C LYS A 41 -15.09 4.88 0.49
N GLY A 42 -14.84 5.99 -0.22
CA GLY A 42 -14.00 5.94 -1.41
C GLY A 42 -12.66 5.32 -1.02
N LYS A 43 -12.06 4.50 -1.90
CA LYS A 43 -10.69 4.04 -1.72
C LYS A 43 -9.79 5.29 -1.81
N THR A 44 -9.65 6.02 -0.72
CA THR A 44 -8.43 6.76 -0.47
C THR A 44 -7.38 5.67 -0.43
N GLN A 45 -6.54 5.64 -1.46
CA GLN A 45 -5.33 4.83 -1.45
C GLN A 45 -4.42 5.44 -0.40
N ASP A 46 -4.78 5.27 0.87
CA ASP A 46 -3.90 5.48 1.99
C ASP A 46 -2.94 4.31 1.92
N LEU A 47 -2.03 4.37 0.94
CA LEU A 47 -0.89 3.48 0.86
C LEU A 47 -0.22 3.66 2.21
N PRO A 48 -0.23 2.62 3.07
CA PRO A 48 0.06 2.79 4.48
C PRO A 48 1.43 3.45 4.58
N VAL A 49 1.46 4.62 5.23
CA VAL A 49 2.66 5.48 5.32
C VAL A 49 3.88 4.66 5.73
N HIS A 50 3.68 3.64 6.56
CA HIS A 50 4.67 2.67 6.97
C HIS A 50 5.40 1.95 5.81
N ILE A 51 4.69 1.52 4.76
CA ILE A 51 5.29 0.85 3.59
C ILE A 51 6.12 1.84 2.77
N PHE A 52 5.63 3.06 2.62
CA PHE A 52 6.35 4.12 1.90
C PHE A 52 7.64 4.51 2.63
N THR A 53 7.58 4.74 3.95
CA THR A 53 8.75 5.08 4.77
C THR A 53 9.78 3.95 4.77
N THR A 54 9.35 2.70 4.94
CA THR A 54 10.27 1.55 4.93
C THR A 54 10.97 1.42 3.57
N GLY A 55 10.22 1.59 2.47
CA GLY A 55 10.77 1.55 1.11
C GLY A 55 11.80 2.65 0.85
N MET A 56 11.52 3.89 1.29
CA MET A 56 12.47 5.00 1.16
C MET A 56 13.76 4.79 1.97
N VAL A 57 13.64 4.28 3.20
CA VAL A 57 14.81 3.99 4.04
C VAL A 57 15.68 2.91 3.40
N LEU A 58 15.09 1.84 2.88
CA LEU A 58 15.84 0.78 2.18
C LEU A 58 16.55 1.31 0.93
N ALA A 59 15.87 2.14 0.13
CA ALA A 59 16.43 2.74 -1.08
C ALA A 59 17.63 3.64 -0.79
N LEU A 60 17.65 4.30 0.38
CA LEU A 60 18.81 5.10 0.81
C LEU A 60 19.94 4.22 1.34
N LEU A 61 19.65 3.19 2.13
CA LEU A 61 20.69 2.34 2.75
C LEU A 61 21.40 1.44 1.74
N PHE A 62 20.68 0.90 0.76
CA PHE A 62 21.20 -0.04 -0.22
C PHE A 62 22.45 0.49 -0.99
N PRO A 63 22.47 1.72 -1.52
CA PRO A 63 23.66 2.25 -2.20
C PRO A 63 24.85 2.46 -1.24
N PHE A 64 24.63 2.85 0.02
CA PHE A 64 25.73 2.99 0.98
C PHE A 64 26.42 1.64 1.24
N VAL A 65 25.62 0.58 1.42
CA VAL A 65 26.14 -0.78 1.59
C VAL A 65 26.88 -1.22 0.34
N ALA A 66 26.33 -0.98 -0.85
CA ALA A 66 26.98 -1.34 -2.11
C ALA A 66 28.35 -0.63 -2.28
N VAL A 67 28.44 0.66 -1.99
CA VAL A 67 29.69 1.43 -2.07
C VAL A 67 30.71 0.91 -1.05
N ALA A 68 30.29 0.63 0.18
CA ALA A 68 31.17 0.07 1.21
C ALA A 68 31.75 -1.29 0.79
N VAL A 69 30.92 -2.18 0.23
CA VAL A 69 31.36 -3.48 -0.27
C VAL A 69 32.37 -3.32 -1.41
N VAL A 70 32.09 -2.43 -2.38
CA VAL A 70 33.02 -2.15 -3.48
C VAL A 70 34.34 -1.61 -2.94
N PHE A 71 34.31 -0.71 -1.97
CA PHE A 71 35.51 -0.12 -1.38
C PHE A 71 36.36 -1.17 -0.66
N VAL A 72 35.75 -2.01 0.17
CA VAL A 72 36.43 -3.14 0.83
C VAL A 72 37.01 -4.08 -0.22
N PHE A 73 36.26 -4.42 -1.27
CA PHE A 73 36.75 -5.30 -2.33
C PHE A 73 37.94 -4.71 -3.08
N VAL A 74 37.98 -3.39 -3.29
CA VAL A 74 39.11 -2.70 -3.93
C VAL A 74 40.34 -2.65 -3.01
N MET A 75 40.16 -2.27 -1.75
CA MET A 75 41.27 -2.16 -0.79
C MET A 75 41.89 -3.52 -0.45
N PHE A 76 41.04 -4.52 -0.20
CA PHE A 76 41.45 -5.87 0.14
C PHE A 76 41.53 -6.78 -1.09
N ARG A 77 41.69 -6.25 -2.31
CA ARG A 77 41.82 -7.09 -3.53
C ARG A 77 42.85 -8.18 -3.36
N VAL A 78 44.01 -7.84 -2.79
CA VAL A 78 45.14 -8.76 -2.62
C VAL A 78 44.82 -9.82 -1.55
N ASP A 79 44.32 -9.38 -0.39
CA ASP A 79 43.91 -10.29 0.68
C ASP A 79 42.73 -11.17 0.28
N PHE A 80 41.80 -10.67 -0.53
CA PHE A 80 40.67 -11.43 -1.06
C PHE A 80 41.14 -12.48 -2.06
N VAL A 81 42.08 -12.15 -2.94
CA VAL A 81 42.69 -13.12 -3.86
C VAL A 81 43.48 -14.19 -3.10
N LEU A 82 44.24 -13.80 -2.07
CA LEU A 82 44.97 -14.73 -1.20
C LEU A 82 44.01 -15.62 -0.41
N PHE A 83 42.93 -15.05 0.13
CA PHE A 83 41.89 -15.76 0.86
C PHE A 83 41.14 -16.74 -0.07
N TYR A 84 40.74 -16.29 -1.26
CA TYR A 84 40.11 -17.13 -2.27
C TYR A 84 41.01 -18.30 -2.67
N ARG A 85 42.30 -18.05 -2.89
CA ARG A 85 43.29 -19.10 -3.18
C ARG A 85 43.48 -20.06 -2.00
N ASN A 86 43.43 -19.56 -0.76
CA ASN A 86 43.55 -20.38 0.45
C ASN A 86 42.32 -21.28 0.65
N ILE A 87 41.11 -20.77 0.37
CA ILE A 87 39.86 -21.55 0.37
C ILE A 87 39.92 -22.62 -0.73
N CYS A 88 40.25 -22.25 -1.97
CA CYS A 88 40.29 -23.18 -3.10
C CYS A 88 41.33 -24.31 -2.88
N ARG A 89 42.53 -23.97 -2.38
CA ARG A 89 43.57 -24.96 -2.05
C ARG A 89 43.17 -25.91 -0.92
N ARG A 90 42.28 -25.46 -0.02
CA ARG A 90 41.73 -26.28 1.08
C ARG A 90 40.64 -27.23 0.57
N ASP A 91 39.88 -26.82 -0.43
CA ASP A 91 38.89 -27.70 -1.09
C ASP A 91 39.56 -28.75 -2.00
N ASP A 92 40.74 -28.45 -2.57
CA ASP A 92 41.55 -29.40 -3.35
C ASP A 92 42.24 -30.50 -2.51
N THR A 93 42.07 -30.50 -1.17
CA THR A 93 42.66 -31.49 -0.25
C THR A 93 41.62 -32.45 0.37
N ALA A 94 40.39 -32.49 -0.15
CA ALA A 94 39.37 -33.48 0.20
C ALA A 94 39.39 -34.69 -0.76
#